data_AF-A0A2V3TY88-F1
#
_entry.id   AF-A0A2V3TY88-F1
#
_cell.length_a   1.000
_cell.length_b   1.000
_cell.length_c   1.000
_cell.angle_alpha   90.00
_cell.angle_beta   90.00
_cell.angle_gamma   90.00
#
_symmetry.space_group_name_H-M   'P 1'
#
loop_
_entity.id
_entity.type
_entity.pdbx_description
1 polymer ?
#
loop_
_entity_poly.entity_id
_entity_poly.type
_entity_poly.pdbx_seq_one_letter_code
_entity_poly.pdbx_strand_id
1 'polypeptide(L)'
;MTIDLRRYIAHAEAIVANHAIAPGIYRRWNTQAEDGSRDLGINPYGCADAANILYTIGRFPREPEVRACWVEALQGLQSPESGLFEEPTHHPIHTTAHCIAALELFDAGPSHPLTALRRYTTAEGMRDFVASLDWRGNPWRESHRGAGLYAALVLAEEVDLAWQDAYFAWLWDNTDPATGLLAGRDLPRISHSGTTTMVPHMAGTFHYLFNMQYARRPMRYAERLIDSCLEMEAERQFPLGERIGFAEIDWFYCMNRALRACDHRFGEARSAMERLARRLGEYVVSLDPGTDDGLNDLHALFGNLCAFAEVQQALPGLVITDRPLKLVLDRRPFI
;
A
#
# COMPACT_ATOMS: atom_id res chain seq x y z
N MET A 1 23.39 -12.41 -9.86
CA MET A 1 22.33 -12.63 -10.88
C MET A 1 21.44 -11.39 -10.94
N THR A 2 20.79 -11.09 -12.05
CA THR A 2 19.76 -10.03 -12.15
C THR A 2 18.37 -10.68 -12.13
N ILE A 3 17.33 -9.94 -11.75
CA ILE A 3 15.93 -10.38 -11.81
C ILE A 3 15.34 -9.77 -13.08
N ASP A 4 15.02 -10.59 -14.07
CA ASP A 4 14.39 -10.14 -15.31
C ASP A 4 12.87 -10.26 -15.20
N LEU A 5 12.20 -9.11 -15.09
CA LEU A 5 10.75 -9.05 -14.93
C LEU A 5 10.02 -8.72 -16.23
N ARG A 6 10.68 -8.61 -17.38
CA ARG A 6 10.02 -8.18 -18.63
C ARG A 6 8.82 -9.04 -18.99
N ARG A 7 8.94 -10.36 -18.85
CA ARG A 7 7.83 -11.30 -19.06
C ARG A 7 6.72 -11.13 -18.01
N TYR A 8 7.09 -10.96 -16.75
CA TYR A 8 6.13 -10.76 -15.66
C TYR A 8 5.33 -9.46 -15.84
N ILE A 9 5.99 -8.38 -16.28
CA ILE A 9 5.32 -7.11 -16.60
C ILE A 9 4.36 -7.26 -17.79
N ALA A 10 4.73 -8.02 -18.82
CA ALA A 10 3.81 -8.32 -19.92
C ALA A 10 2.58 -9.12 -19.45
N HIS A 11 2.77 -10.07 -18.51
CA HIS A 11 1.64 -10.78 -17.89
C HIS A 11 0.75 -9.81 -17.08
N ALA A 12 1.33 -8.91 -16.28
CA ALA A 12 0.55 -7.93 -15.52
C ALA A 12 -0.27 -7.01 -16.43
N GLU A 13 0.29 -6.56 -17.56
CA GLU A 13 -0.42 -5.76 -18.58
C GLU A 13 -1.61 -6.54 -19.17
N ALA A 14 -1.41 -7.82 -19.51
CA ALA A 14 -2.47 -8.69 -20.02
C ALA A 14 -3.56 -8.98 -18.97
N ILE A 15 -3.17 -9.19 -17.71
CA ILE A 15 -4.10 -9.39 -16.60
C ILE A 15 -4.98 -8.15 -16.45
N VAL A 16 -4.41 -6.95 -16.33
CA VAL A 16 -5.21 -5.71 -16.23
C VAL A 16 -6.16 -5.56 -17.41
N ALA A 17 -5.71 -5.85 -18.64
CA ALA A 17 -6.57 -5.81 -19.82
C ALA A 17 -7.76 -6.79 -19.73
N ASN A 18 -7.55 -8.00 -19.20
CA ASN A 18 -8.61 -9.00 -19.02
C ASN A 18 -9.66 -8.59 -17.97
N HIS A 19 -9.26 -7.79 -16.98
CA HIS A 19 -10.17 -7.27 -15.95
C HIS A 19 -11.03 -6.09 -16.42
N ALA A 20 -10.68 -5.46 -17.55
CA ALA A 20 -11.41 -4.32 -18.08
C ALA A 20 -12.85 -4.70 -18.46
N ILE A 21 -13.79 -3.83 -18.12
CA ILE A 21 -15.20 -3.89 -18.56
C ILE A 21 -15.43 -2.80 -19.62
N ALA A 22 -14.94 -1.60 -19.34
CA ALA A 22 -14.95 -0.44 -20.23
C ALA A 22 -13.76 0.48 -19.86
N PRO A 23 -13.46 1.54 -20.62
CA PRO A 23 -12.41 2.49 -20.25
C PRO A 23 -12.62 3.03 -18.82
N GLY A 24 -11.66 2.80 -17.94
CA GLY A 24 -11.73 3.22 -16.53
C GLY A 24 -12.57 2.33 -15.60
N ILE A 25 -13.27 1.33 -16.15
CA ILE A 25 -14.16 0.44 -15.39
C ILE A 25 -13.56 -0.97 -15.35
N TYR A 26 -13.24 -1.43 -14.15
CA TYR A 26 -12.54 -2.69 -13.92
C TYR A 26 -13.20 -3.50 -12.81
N ARG A 27 -13.10 -4.83 -12.95
CA ARG A 27 -13.38 -5.78 -11.87
C ARG A 27 -12.11 -6.10 -11.11
N ARG A 28 -12.23 -6.49 -9.83
CA ARG A 28 -11.07 -6.93 -9.04
C ARG A 28 -10.63 -8.36 -9.36
N TRP A 29 -11.57 -9.25 -9.65
CA TRP A 29 -11.33 -10.67 -9.98
C TRP A 29 -12.02 -11.08 -11.28
N ASN A 30 -11.42 -11.98 -12.07
CA ASN A 30 -12.08 -12.55 -13.25
C ASN A 30 -12.88 -13.83 -12.94
N THR A 31 -12.47 -14.56 -11.90
CA THR A 31 -13.06 -15.85 -11.54
C THR A 31 -13.59 -15.86 -10.12
N GLN A 32 -14.65 -16.63 -9.91
CA GLN A 32 -15.27 -16.81 -8.61
C GLN A 32 -14.38 -17.65 -7.69
N ALA A 33 -14.40 -17.36 -6.39
CA ALA A 33 -13.79 -18.20 -5.36
C ALA A 33 -14.67 -19.44 -5.11
N GLU A 34 -14.10 -20.50 -4.54
CA GLU A 34 -14.85 -21.74 -4.24
C GLU A 34 -16.07 -21.49 -3.35
N ASP A 35 -15.99 -20.51 -2.45
CA ASP A 35 -17.05 -20.15 -1.50
C ASP A 35 -18.05 -19.11 -2.05
N GLY A 36 -17.87 -18.64 -3.28
CA GLY A 36 -18.76 -17.66 -3.91
C GLY A 36 -18.58 -16.22 -3.40
N SER A 37 -17.52 -15.92 -2.64
CA SER A 37 -17.35 -14.64 -1.96
C SER A 37 -16.93 -13.46 -2.86
N ARG A 38 -16.49 -13.70 -4.09
CA ARG A 38 -15.95 -12.65 -4.96
C ARG A 38 -17.05 -11.91 -5.71
N ASP A 39 -16.95 -10.58 -5.70
CA ASP A 39 -17.70 -9.72 -6.62
C ASP A 39 -16.95 -9.60 -7.96
N LEU A 40 -17.59 -10.08 -9.02
CA LEU A 40 -17.05 -10.07 -10.39
C LEU A 40 -17.51 -8.85 -11.21
N GLY A 41 -18.27 -7.94 -10.58
CA GLY A 41 -18.74 -6.70 -11.17
C GLY A 41 -17.71 -5.57 -11.14
N ILE A 42 -18.18 -4.36 -11.44
CA ILE A 42 -17.41 -3.13 -11.23
C ILE A 42 -17.05 -3.01 -9.75
N ASN A 43 -15.80 -2.67 -9.45
CA ASN A 43 -15.32 -2.62 -8.08
C ASN A 43 -14.38 -1.43 -7.86
N PRO A 44 -14.52 -0.63 -6.77
CA PRO A 44 -13.63 0.49 -6.48
C PRO A 44 -12.14 0.11 -6.44
N TYR A 45 -11.79 -1.03 -5.82
CA TYR A 45 -10.43 -1.55 -5.85
C TYR A 45 -10.02 -1.96 -7.25
N GLY A 46 -10.88 -2.69 -7.98
CA GLY A 46 -10.59 -3.06 -9.37
C GLY A 46 -10.19 -1.86 -10.23
N CYS A 47 -10.96 -0.77 -10.16
CA CYS A 47 -10.66 0.48 -10.88
C CYS A 47 -9.38 1.16 -10.36
N ALA A 48 -9.23 1.33 -9.04
CA ALA A 48 -8.06 1.98 -8.46
C ALA A 48 -6.77 1.19 -8.73
N ASP A 49 -6.77 -0.11 -8.49
CA ASP A 49 -5.64 -1.03 -8.69
C ASP A 49 -5.22 -1.07 -10.16
N ALA A 50 -6.17 -1.09 -11.11
CA ALA A 50 -5.83 -1.03 -12.53
C ALA A 50 -5.09 0.27 -12.90
N ALA A 51 -5.57 1.43 -12.41
CA ALA A 51 -4.88 2.71 -12.63
C ALA A 51 -3.46 2.70 -12.02
N ASN A 52 -3.36 2.20 -10.80
CA ASN A 52 -2.12 2.09 -10.06
C ASN A 52 -1.11 1.16 -10.76
N ILE A 53 -1.52 -0.05 -11.19
CA ILE A 53 -0.69 -1.00 -11.92
C ILE A 53 -0.18 -0.38 -13.22
N LEU A 54 -1.08 0.20 -14.04
CA LEU A 54 -0.71 0.83 -15.30
C LEU A 54 0.26 1.99 -15.08
N TYR A 55 0.10 2.75 -14.01
CA TYR A 55 1.09 3.76 -13.60
C TYR A 55 2.43 3.12 -13.30
N THR A 56 2.46 2.12 -12.41
CA THR A 56 3.68 1.43 -11.96
C THR A 56 4.48 0.86 -13.11
N ILE A 57 3.84 0.21 -14.09
CA ILE A 57 4.52 -0.40 -15.24
C ILE A 57 4.78 0.57 -16.41
N GLY A 58 4.48 1.87 -16.22
CA GLY A 58 4.73 2.90 -17.23
C GLY A 58 3.80 2.81 -18.45
N ARG A 59 2.56 2.36 -18.24
CA ARG A 59 1.45 2.25 -19.22
C ARG A 59 0.24 3.13 -18.88
N PHE A 60 0.42 4.11 -18.00
CA PHE A 60 -0.65 5.04 -17.62
C PHE A 60 -1.27 5.75 -18.83
N PRO A 61 -2.62 5.87 -18.92
CA PRO A 61 -3.30 6.50 -20.05
C PRO A 61 -2.88 7.97 -20.20
N ARG A 62 -2.71 8.40 -21.46
CA ARG A 62 -2.20 9.73 -21.82
C ARG A 62 -3.25 10.58 -22.54
N GLU A 63 -4.14 9.92 -23.28
CA GLU A 63 -5.19 10.54 -24.06
C GLU A 63 -6.18 11.24 -23.12
N PRO A 64 -6.46 12.55 -23.30
CA PRO A 64 -7.34 13.30 -22.40
C PRO A 64 -8.72 12.68 -22.25
N GLU A 65 -9.30 12.18 -23.34
CA GLU A 65 -10.63 11.58 -23.37
C GLU A 65 -10.67 10.28 -22.58
N VAL A 66 -9.63 9.44 -22.72
CA VAL A 66 -9.51 8.20 -21.93
C VAL A 66 -9.35 8.55 -20.46
N ARG A 67 -8.48 9.49 -20.12
CA ARG A 67 -8.28 9.94 -18.73
C ARG A 67 -9.58 10.47 -18.11
N ALA A 68 -10.39 11.20 -18.87
CA ALA A 68 -11.70 11.67 -18.42
C ALA A 68 -12.63 10.50 -18.07
N CYS A 69 -12.67 9.44 -18.88
CA CYS A 69 -13.44 8.23 -18.56
C CYS A 69 -12.98 7.56 -17.27
N TRP A 70 -11.67 7.51 -16.99
CA TRP A 70 -11.14 6.98 -15.72
C TRP A 70 -11.59 7.80 -14.52
N VAL A 71 -11.50 9.13 -14.63
CA VAL A 71 -11.95 10.04 -13.56
C VAL A 71 -13.45 9.88 -13.31
N GLU A 72 -14.26 9.88 -14.37
CA GLU A 72 -15.71 9.70 -14.29
C GLU A 72 -16.08 8.35 -13.67
N ALA A 73 -15.43 7.26 -14.10
CA ALA A 73 -15.67 5.92 -13.58
C ALA A 73 -15.34 5.81 -12.09
N LEU A 74 -14.19 6.33 -11.65
CA LEU A 74 -13.81 6.32 -10.24
C LEU A 74 -14.74 7.23 -9.42
N GLN A 75 -14.93 8.50 -9.82
CA GLN A 75 -15.81 9.43 -9.09
C GLN A 75 -17.26 8.93 -9.02
N GLY A 76 -17.76 8.23 -10.04
CA GLY A 76 -19.09 7.64 -10.06
C GLY A 76 -19.30 6.51 -9.04
N LEU A 77 -18.23 5.97 -8.45
CA LEU A 77 -18.29 4.98 -7.37
C LEU A 77 -18.33 5.61 -5.98
N GLN A 78 -18.18 6.93 -5.87
CA GLN A 78 -18.26 7.64 -4.60
C GLN A 78 -19.72 7.85 -4.18
N SER A 79 -20.06 7.55 -2.93
CA SER A 79 -21.39 7.83 -2.38
C SER A 79 -21.60 9.35 -2.22
N PRO A 80 -22.66 9.94 -2.80
CA PRO A 80 -22.98 11.35 -2.60
C PRO A 80 -23.46 11.68 -1.19
N GLU A 81 -23.97 10.69 -0.44
CA GLU A 81 -24.49 10.89 0.92
C GLU A 81 -23.36 10.92 1.96
N SER A 82 -22.47 9.93 1.91
CA SER A 82 -21.39 9.79 2.89
C SER A 82 -20.08 10.44 2.45
N GLY A 83 -19.88 10.59 1.13
CA GLY A 83 -18.59 10.91 0.53
C GLY A 83 -17.62 9.74 0.49
N LEU A 84 -18.02 8.53 0.90
CA LEU A 84 -17.11 7.39 0.97
C LEU A 84 -17.21 6.49 -0.25
N PHE A 85 -16.17 5.70 -0.45
CA PHE A 85 -16.15 4.54 -1.33
C PHE A 85 -16.30 3.28 -0.49
N GLU A 86 -17.10 2.32 -0.95
CA GLU A 86 -17.42 1.11 -0.21
C GLU A 86 -17.28 -0.13 -1.08
N GLU A 87 -16.72 -1.19 -0.50
CA GLU A 87 -16.75 -2.53 -1.07
C GLU A 87 -16.63 -3.56 0.07
N PRO A 88 -16.98 -4.84 -0.15
CA PRO A 88 -17.16 -5.80 0.94
C PRO A 88 -15.89 -6.21 1.71
N THR A 89 -14.69 -6.02 1.15
CA THR A 89 -13.45 -6.62 1.68
C THR A 89 -12.63 -5.69 2.58
N HIS A 90 -12.82 -4.37 2.52
CA HIS A 90 -12.08 -3.39 3.30
C HIS A 90 -12.97 -2.40 4.04
N HIS A 91 -12.41 -1.78 5.07
CA HIS A 91 -13.08 -0.70 5.79
C HIS A 91 -13.27 0.52 4.87
N PRO A 92 -14.42 1.22 4.89
CA PRO A 92 -14.70 2.33 3.98
C PRO A 92 -13.65 3.45 3.94
N ILE A 93 -13.04 3.79 5.08
CA ILE A 93 -11.92 4.76 5.12
C ILE A 93 -10.74 4.32 4.25
N HIS A 94 -10.39 3.04 4.28
CA HIS A 94 -9.28 2.48 3.49
C HIS A 94 -9.60 2.52 2.01
N THR A 95 -10.80 2.04 1.62
CA THR A 95 -11.30 2.10 0.24
C THR A 95 -11.33 3.52 -0.29
N THR A 96 -11.80 4.48 0.53
CA THR A 96 -11.87 5.90 0.18
C THR A 96 -10.49 6.49 -0.06
N ALA A 97 -9.55 6.25 0.85
CA ALA A 97 -8.17 6.72 0.71
C ALA A 97 -7.51 6.16 -0.55
N HIS A 98 -7.70 4.87 -0.84
CA HIS A 98 -7.17 4.21 -2.03
C HIS A 98 -7.72 4.80 -3.34
N CYS A 99 -9.04 4.99 -3.40
CA CYS A 99 -9.69 5.56 -4.59
C CYS A 99 -9.31 7.02 -4.83
N ILE A 100 -9.22 7.84 -3.77
CA ILE A 100 -8.77 9.23 -3.88
C ILE A 100 -7.29 9.29 -4.29
N ALA A 101 -6.44 8.43 -3.73
CA ALA A 101 -5.05 8.29 -4.15
C ALA A 101 -4.93 7.85 -5.62
N ALA A 102 -5.85 7.03 -6.14
CA ALA A 102 -5.88 6.71 -7.56
C ALA A 102 -6.34 7.90 -8.42
N LEU A 103 -7.33 8.68 -7.99
CA LEU A 103 -7.77 9.90 -8.67
C LEU A 103 -6.64 10.93 -8.78
N GLU A 104 -5.81 11.06 -7.76
CA GLU A 104 -4.63 11.95 -7.75
C GLU A 104 -3.62 11.63 -8.88
N LEU A 105 -3.57 10.38 -9.36
CA LEU A 105 -2.75 10.04 -10.55
C LEU A 105 -3.20 10.78 -11.81
N PHE A 106 -4.50 11.05 -11.89
CA PHE A 106 -5.14 11.74 -13.00
C PHE A 106 -5.20 13.25 -12.79
N ASP A 107 -4.63 13.76 -11.70
CA ASP A 107 -4.72 15.16 -11.28
C ASP A 107 -6.20 15.56 -11.01
N ALA A 108 -6.94 14.64 -10.37
CA ALA A 108 -8.35 14.79 -10.01
C ALA A 108 -8.57 14.45 -8.53
N GLY A 109 -9.62 15.02 -7.93
CA GLY A 109 -10.04 14.74 -6.56
C GLY A 109 -11.39 14.00 -6.50
N PRO A 110 -11.91 13.72 -5.29
CA PRO A 110 -13.27 13.20 -5.11
C PRO A 110 -14.34 14.15 -5.70
N SER A 111 -15.48 13.60 -6.11
CA SER A 111 -16.63 14.38 -6.60
C SER A 111 -17.54 14.89 -5.49
N HIS A 112 -17.48 14.26 -4.30
CA HIS A 112 -18.30 14.60 -3.15
C HIS A 112 -17.44 14.82 -1.89
N PRO A 113 -17.82 15.76 -1.00
CA PRO A 113 -17.14 15.95 0.29
C PRO A 113 -17.24 14.71 1.19
N LEU A 114 -16.21 14.46 1.99
CA LEU A 114 -16.07 13.33 2.92
C LEU A 114 -16.90 13.51 4.19
N THR A 115 -18.21 13.71 4.01
CA THR A 115 -19.17 14.08 5.06
C THR A 115 -19.13 13.12 6.25
N ALA A 116 -18.97 11.82 6.02
CA ALA A 116 -18.86 10.81 7.08
C ALA A 116 -17.58 10.93 7.94
N LEU A 117 -16.54 11.60 7.43
CA LEU A 117 -15.27 11.81 8.13
C LEU A 117 -15.17 13.18 8.79
N ARG A 118 -16.17 14.07 8.62
CA ARG A 118 -16.16 15.45 9.14
C ARG A 118 -15.87 15.55 10.63
N ARG A 119 -16.30 14.57 11.44
CA ARG A 119 -16.01 14.55 12.89
C ARG A 119 -14.52 14.42 13.22
N TYR A 120 -13.70 13.96 12.28
CA TYR A 120 -12.27 13.76 12.45
C TYR A 120 -11.42 14.91 11.87
N THR A 121 -12.04 15.95 11.29
CA THR A 121 -11.30 17.11 10.73
C THR A 121 -10.79 18.08 11.81
N THR A 122 -11.12 17.84 13.07
CA THR A 122 -10.51 18.53 14.21
C THR A 122 -9.32 17.74 14.74
N ALA A 123 -8.32 18.42 15.30
CA ALA A 123 -7.15 17.75 15.89
C ALA A 123 -7.54 16.81 17.05
N GLU A 124 -8.54 17.19 17.85
CA GLU A 124 -9.09 16.36 18.93
C GLU A 124 -9.78 15.12 18.37
N GLY A 125 -10.72 15.29 17.44
CA GLY A 125 -11.45 14.16 16.83
C GLY A 125 -10.53 13.18 16.10
N MET A 126 -9.48 13.68 15.44
CA MET A 126 -8.45 12.82 14.84
C MET A 126 -7.65 12.07 15.91
N ARG A 127 -7.18 12.74 16.98
CA ARG A 127 -6.39 12.08 18.03
C ARG A 127 -7.19 11.01 18.76
N ASP A 128 -8.45 11.30 19.08
CA ASP A 128 -9.36 10.33 19.69
C ASP A 128 -9.58 9.13 18.78
N PHE A 129 -9.79 9.37 17.49
CA PHE A 129 -9.92 8.30 16.51
C PHE A 129 -8.68 7.42 16.46
N VAL A 130 -7.49 8.00 16.27
CA VAL A 130 -6.24 7.24 16.15
C VAL A 130 -5.91 6.52 17.46
N ALA A 131 -6.18 7.13 18.62
CA ALA A 131 -6.00 6.48 19.93
C ALA A 131 -6.99 5.33 20.18
N SER A 132 -8.18 5.37 19.56
CA SER A 132 -9.22 4.34 19.72
C SER A 132 -8.98 3.05 18.91
N LEU A 133 -8.03 3.07 17.97
CA LEU A 133 -7.71 1.94 17.12
C LEU A 133 -7.15 0.76 17.95
N ASP A 134 -7.46 -0.48 17.55
CA ASP A 134 -6.96 -1.69 18.21
C ASP A 134 -5.49 -1.99 17.82
N TRP A 135 -4.60 -1.19 18.39
CA TRP A 135 -3.17 -1.28 18.18
C TRP A 135 -2.54 -2.56 18.72
N ARG A 136 -3.16 -3.21 19.72
CA ARG A 136 -2.55 -4.35 20.44
C ARG A 136 -3.14 -5.70 20.04
N GLY A 137 -4.31 -5.73 19.39
CA GLY A 137 -4.92 -6.93 18.85
C GLY A 137 -4.82 -7.04 17.33
N ASN A 138 -4.87 -5.92 16.61
CA ASN A 138 -4.94 -5.92 15.14
C ASN A 138 -4.28 -4.70 14.47
N PRO A 139 -3.00 -4.39 14.79
CA PRO A 139 -2.34 -3.17 14.32
C PRO A 139 -2.31 -3.04 12.79
N TRP A 140 -2.20 -4.15 12.06
CA TRP A 140 -2.17 -4.14 10.60
C TRP A 140 -3.49 -3.62 10.02
N ARG A 141 -4.62 -4.28 10.31
CA ARG A 141 -5.92 -3.83 9.74
C ARG A 141 -6.36 -2.48 10.27
N GLU A 142 -6.00 -2.13 11.50
CA GLU A 142 -6.37 -0.84 12.07
C GLU A 142 -5.54 0.31 11.48
N SER A 143 -4.29 0.05 11.08
CA SER A 143 -3.46 1.05 10.38
C SER A 143 -4.08 1.53 9.07
N HIS A 144 -4.81 0.66 8.36
CA HIS A 144 -5.55 1.03 7.15
C HIS A 144 -6.53 2.18 7.40
N ARG A 145 -7.09 2.24 8.61
CA ARG A 145 -8.06 3.26 9.01
C ARG A 145 -7.34 4.56 9.42
N GLY A 146 -6.34 4.47 10.29
CA GLY A 146 -5.62 5.66 10.77
C GLY A 146 -4.71 6.31 9.72
N ALA A 147 -4.04 5.52 8.88
CA ALA A 147 -3.29 6.04 7.75
C ALA A 147 -4.23 6.52 6.63
N GLY A 148 -5.32 5.79 6.38
CA GLY A 148 -6.31 6.14 5.36
C GLY A 148 -7.04 7.44 5.67
N LEU A 149 -7.32 7.72 6.96
CA LEU A 149 -7.91 8.98 7.37
C LEU A 149 -7.06 10.19 6.93
N TYR A 150 -5.74 10.12 7.17
CA TYR A 150 -4.81 11.16 6.74
C TYR A 150 -4.83 11.31 5.22
N ALA A 151 -4.64 10.21 4.49
CA ALA A 151 -4.56 10.24 3.03
C ALA A 151 -5.85 10.78 2.40
N ALA A 152 -7.02 10.30 2.85
CA ALA A 152 -8.31 10.74 2.33
C ALA A 152 -8.55 12.24 2.59
N LEU A 153 -8.38 12.71 3.83
CA LEU A 153 -8.67 14.11 4.18
C LEU A 153 -7.67 15.09 3.55
N VAL A 154 -6.38 14.73 3.49
CA VAL A 154 -5.34 15.59 2.92
C VAL A 154 -5.48 15.70 1.40
N LEU A 155 -5.69 14.58 0.71
CA LEU A 155 -5.87 14.60 -0.76
C LEU A 155 -7.21 15.21 -1.18
N ALA A 156 -8.23 15.17 -0.33
CA ALA A 156 -9.50 15.88 -0.55
C ALA A 156 -9.43 17.37 -0.16
N GLU A 157 -8.28 17.86 0.33
CA GLU A 157 -8.08 19.23 0.81
C GLU A 157 -9.06 19.66 1.92
N GLU A 158 -9.52 18.72 2.75
CA GLU A 158 -10.51 18.98 3.81
C GLU A 158 -9.90 19.28 5.18
N VAL A 159 -8.57 19.26 5.28
CA VAL A 159 -7.81 19.57 6.50
C VAL A 159 -6.59 20.43 6.20
N ASP A 160 -6.19 21.24 7.17
CA ASP A 160 -5.07 22.17 7.04
C ASP A 160 -3.76 21.60 7.61
N LEU A 161 -2.71 22.42 7.56
CA LEU A 161 -1.39 22.05 8.07
C LEU A 161 -1.37 21.84 9.59
N ALA A 162 -2.19 22.58 10.35
CA ALA A 162 -2.24 22.44 11.81
C ALA A 162 -2.81 21.08 12.22
N TRP A 163 -3.82 20.60 11.49
CA TRP A 163 -4.33 19.24 11.64
C TRP A 163 -3.25 18.18 11.32
N GLN A 164 -2.51 18.36 10.22
CA GLN A 164 -1.42 17.45 9.84
C GLN A 164 -0.31 17.43 10.90
N ASP A 165 0.10 18.58 11.43
CA ASP A 165 1.09 18.67 12.51
C ASP A 165 0.61 17.92 13.77
N ALA A 166 -0.67 18.05 14.12
CA ALA A 166 -1.24 17.32 15.25
C ALA A 166 -1.23 15.79 15.03
N TYR A 167 -1.47 15.34 13.80
CA TYR A 167 -1.43 13.93 13.41
C TYR A 167 0.00 13.37 13.51
N PHE A 168 0.98 14.05 12.94
CA PHE A 168 2.37 13.60 12.99
C PHE A 168 2.99 13.72 14.39
N ALA A 169 2.56 14.68 15.21
CA ALA A 169 2.95 14.73 16.62
C ALA A 169 2.47 13.48 17.38
N TRP A 170 1.25 13.01 17.12
CA TRP A 170 0.75 11.78 17.72
C TRP A 170 1.61 10.58 17.29
N LEU A 171 1.91 10.44 16.00
CA LEU A 171 2.75 9.35 15.50
C LEU A 171 4.15 9.39 16.11
N TRP A 172 4.74 10.58 16.18
CA TRP A 172 6.03 10.80 16.80
C TRP A 172 6.02 10.27 18.24
N ASP A 173 5.07 10.70 19.06
CA ASP A 173 4.98 10.32 20.48
C ASP A 173 4.64 8.85 20.71
N ASN A 174 3.99 8.20 19.75
CA ASN A 174 3.56 6.80 19.82
C ASN A 174 4.42 5.83 19.00
N THR A 175 5.63 6.24 18.61
CA THR A 175 6.65 5.32 18.07
C THR A 175 7.46 4.70 19.20
N ASP A 176 7.54 3.37 19.22
CA ASP A 176 8.27 2.60 20.22
C ASP A 176 9.79 2.82 20.09
N PRO A 177 10.51 3.30 21.12
CA PRO A 177 11.97 3.41 21.06
C PRO A 177 12.72 2.08 21.07
N ALA A 178 12.07 0.96 21.44
CA ALA A 178 12.75 -0.34 21.41
C ALA A 178 12.76 -0.94 20.01
N THR A 179 11.64 -0.86 19.28
CA THR A 179 11.46 -1.50 17.97
C THR A 179 11.42 -0.52 16.78
N GLY A 180 11.19 0.77 17.01
CA GLY A 180 10.91 1.74 15.95
C GLY A 180 9.54 1.57 15.28
N LEU A 181 8.69 0.69 15.82
CA LEU A 181 7.33 0.44 15.32
C LEU A 181 6.33 1.39 15.98
N LEU A 182 5.25 1.71 15.26
CA LEU A 182 4.11 2.45 15.79
C LEU A 182 3.18 1.54 16.60
N ALA A 183 2.49 2.14 17.58
CA ALA A 183 1.51 1.56 18.54
C ALA A 183 1.90 1.75 20.03
N GLY A 184 2.83 2.65 20.35
CA GLY A 184 3.28 2.88 21.72
C GLY A 184 4.33 1.87 22.18
N ARG A 185 4.51 1.71 23.50
CA ARG A 185 5.56 0.87 24.10
C ARG A 185 5.08 -0.55 24.41
N ASP A 186 6.02 -1.46 24.63
CA ASP A 186 5.76 -2.83 25.07
C ASP A 186 4.77 -3.56 24.15
N LEU A 187 5.08 -3.52 22.85
CA LEU A 187 4.27 -4.09 21.79
C LEU A 187 4.22 -5.62 21.91
N PRO A 188 3.02 -6.24 21.94
CA PRO A 188 2.89 -7.68 22.00
C PRO A 188 3.14 -8.30 20.61
N ARG A 189 3.52 -9.59 20.59
CA ARG A 189 3.44 -10.37 19.35
C ARG A 189 1.98 -10.65 19.04
N ILE A 190 1.61 -10.57 17.76
CA ILE A 190 0.22 -10.69 17.28
C ILE A 190 0.06 -11.98 16.50
N SER A 191 -1.00 -12.74 16.80
CA SER A 191 -1.39 -13.91 16.02
C SER A 191 -2.09 -13.48 14.72
N HIS A 192 -1.48 -13.79 13.58
CA HIS A 192 -2.04 -13.52 12.25
C HIS A 192 -1.68 -14.66 11.29
N SER A 193 -2.64 -15.15 10.51
CA SER A 193 -2.45 -16.26 9.56
C SER A 193 -1.75 -17.50 10.16
N GLY A 194 -2.03 -17.82 11.43
CA GLY A 194 -1.48 -18.99 12.12
C GLY A 194 -0.08 -18.82 12.73
N THR A 195 0.52 -17.63 12.66
CA THR A 195 1.82 -17.33 13.30
C THR A 195 1.70 -16.15 14.28
N THR A 196 2.47 -16.17 15.37
CA THR A 196 2.46 -15.12 16.41
C THR A 196 3.76 -14.33 16.38
N THR A 197 3.75 -13.14 15.77
CA THR A 197 4.97 -12.41 15.40
C THR A 197 4.82 -10.89 15.53
N MET A 198 5.91 -10.15 15.30
CA MET A 198 5.89 -8.68 15.27
C MET A 198 5.48 -8.11 13.91
N VAL A 199 5.30 -8.97 12.90
CA VAL A 199 5.02 -8.58 11.51
C VAL A 199 3.75 -7.72 11.39
N PRO A 200 2.64 -7.99 12.09
CA PRO A 200 1.46 -7.11 12.02
C PRO A 200 1.74 -5.68 12.50
N HIS A 201 2.67 -5.47 13.43
CA HIS A 201 3.09 -4.13 13.83
C HIS A 201 3.98 -3.46 12.78
N MET A 202 4.85 -4.21 12.11
CA MET A 202 5.66 -3.72 10.98
C MET A 202 4.78 -3.30 9.81
N ALA A 203 3.85 -4.17 9.40
CA ALA A 203 2.88 -3.86 8.36
C ALA A 203 1.96 -2.70 8.78
N GLY A 204 1.58 -2.61 10.06
CA GLY A 204 0.89 -1.45 10.59
C GLY A 204 1.70 -0.15 10.47
N THR A 205 2.99 -0.21 10.80
CA THR A 205 3.91 0.94 10.74
C THR A 205 4.14 1.42 9.31
N PHE A 206 4.28 0.48 8.36
CA PHE A 206 4.43 0.76 6.93
C PHE A 206 3.41 1.79 6.42
N HIS A 207 2.14 1.63 6.79
CA HIS A 207 1.06 2.51 6.32
C HIS A 207 1.24 3.98 6.74
N TYR A 208 1.90 4.24 7.86
CA TYR A 208 2.17 5.61 8.30
C TYR A 208 3.46 6.16 7.71
N LEU A 209 4.41 5.30 7.32
CA LEU A 209 5.67 5.75 6.74
C LEU A 209 5.46 6.47 5.41
N PHE A 210 4.55 6.01 4.56
CA PHE A 210 4.28 6.74 3.31
C PHE A 210 3.54 8.07 3.54
N ASN A 211 2.72 8.19 4.60
CA ASN A 211 2.14 9.48 5.00
C ASN A 211 3.26 10.46 5.41
N MET A 212 4.21 9.98 6.22
CA MET A 212 5.37 10.78 6.65
C MET A 212 6.23 11.19 5.45
N GLN A 213 6.50 10.27 4.53
CA GLN A 213 7.33 10.55 3.34
C GLN A 213 6.70 11.57 2.41
N TYR A 214 5.40 11.45 2.17
CA TYR A 214 4.62 12.42 1.39
C TYR A 214 4.68 13.81 2.02
N ALA A 215 4.46 13.89 3.34
CA ALA A 215 4.47 15.14 4.11
C ALA A 215 5.87 15.64 4.48
N ARG A 216 6.94 14.99 4.01
CA ARG A 216 8.35 15.32 4.31
C ARG A 216 8.65 15.37 5.82
N ARG A 217 8.06 14.46 6.59
CA ARG A 217 8.26 14.34 8.04
C ARG A 217 9.40 13.39 8.38
N PRO A 218 10.16 13.67 9.46
CA PRO A 218 11.24 12.80 9.90
C PRO A 218 10.69 11.47 10.44
N MET A 219 11.47 10.41 10.24
CA MET A 219 11.23 9.11 10.87
C MET A 219 11.85 9.08 12.26
N ARG A 220 11.13 8.53 13.25
CA ARG A 220 11.65 8.35 14.62
C ARG A 220 12.26 6.95 14.76
N TYR A 221 13.45 6.84 15.35
CA TYR A 221 14.14 5.57 15.65
C TYR A 221 14.37 4.66 14.43
N ALA A 222 14.87 5.21 13.34
CA ALA A 222 15.11 4.46 12.09
C ALA A 222 16.06 3.26 12.31
N GLU A 223 17.06 3.38 13.18
CA GLU A 223 17.99 2.29 13.50
C GLU A 223 17.25 1.07 14.09
N ARG A 224 16.24 1.32 14.93
CA ARG A 224 15.45 0.26 15.57
C ARG A 224 14.48 -0.40 14.61
N LEU A 225 13.92 0.36 13.68
CA LEU A 225 13.11 -0.21 12.61
C LEU A 225 13.94 -1.18 11.73
N ILE A 226 15.19 -0.81 11.41
CA ILE A 226 16.12 -1.69 10.68
C ILE A 226 16.38 -2.97 11.48
N ASP A 227 16.71 -2.85 12.78
CA ASP A 227 16.93 -4.01 13.65
C ASP A 227 15.71 -4.95 13.66
N SER A 228 14.51 -4.40 13.84
CA SER A 228 13.27 -5.17 13.87
C SER A 228 12.99 -5.88 12.54
N CYS A 229 13.15 -5.19 11.40
CA CYS A 229 12.95 -5.80 10.09
C CYS A 229 13.96 -6.92 9.80
N LEU A 230 15.22 -6.75 10.21
CA LEU A 230 16.26 -7.78 10.07
C LEU A 230 15.96 -9.01 10.94
N GLU A 231 15.52 -8.81 12.19
CA GLU A 231 15.10 -9.91 13.08
C GLU A 231 13.93 -10.69 12.47
N MET A 232 12.91 -10.00 11.96
CA MET A 232 11.75 -10.64 11.32
C MET A 232 12.13 -11.48 10.09
N GLU A 233 13.09 -11.03 9.27
CA GLU A 233 13.60 -11.81 8.13
C GLU A 233 14.40 -13.03 8.59
N ALA A 234 15.33 -12.83 9.54
CA ALA A 234 16.21 -13.88 10.04
C ALA A 234 15.44 -15.01 10.73
N GLU A 235 14.43 -14.66 11.53
CA GLU A 235 13.56 -15.61 12.22
C GLU A 235 12.43 -16.16 11.34
N ARG A 236 12.32 -15.71 10.08
CA ARG A 236 11.24 -16.09 9.15
C ARG A 236 9.85 -15.90 9.77
N GLN A 237 9.63 -14.76 10.42
CA GLN A 237 8.37 -14.43 11.10
C GLN A 237 7.17 -14.32 10.12
N PHE A 238 7.43 -14.25 8.82
CA PHE A 238 6.41 -14.28 7.78
C PHE A 238 6.99 -14.95 6.51
N PRO A 239 6.17 -15.64 5.71
CA PRO A 239 6.61 -16.27 4.46
C PRO A 239 6.78 -15.22 3.34
N LEU A 240 7.77 -14.33 3.51
CA LEU A 240 8.11 -13.31 2.52
C LEU A 240 8.77 -13.97 1.29
N GLY A 241 8.32 -13.58 0.09
CA GLY A 241 8.81 -14.09 -1.18
C GLY A 241 8.11 -15.36 -1.65
N GLU A 242 6.96 -15.72 -1.06
CA GLU A 242 6.28 -17.01 -1.29
C GLU A 242 4.82 -16.85 -1.76
N ARG A 243 4.31 -15.62 -1.87
CA ARG A 243 2.94 -15.32 -2.33
C ARG A 243 2.84 -13.98 -3.04
N ILE A 244 1.79 -13.82 -3.85
CA ILE A 244 1.37 -12.51 -4.37
C ILE A 244 0.61 -11.77 -3.26
N GLY A 245 0.97 -10.50 -3.00
CA GLY A 245 0.36 -9.69 -1.95
C GLY A 245 1.21 -8.48 -1.54
N PHE A 246 0.93 -7.96 -0.35
CA PHE A 246 1.48 -6.69 0.16
C PHE A 246 2.64 -6.86 1.16
N ALA A 247 2.82 -8.04 1.76
CA ALA A 247 3.79 -8.19 2.84
C ALA A 247 5.24 -7.86 2.41
N GLU A 248 5.59 -8.12 1.16
CA GLU A 248 6.88 -7.76 0.61
C GLU A 248 7.07 -6.25 0.50
N ILE A 249 6.07 -5.50 0.02
CA ILE A 249 6.18 -4.03 -0.03
C ILE A 249 6.24 -3.45 1.38
N ASP A 250 5.46 -3.98 2.33
CA ASP A 250 5.49 -3.54 3.73
C ASP A 250 6.92 -3.59 4.28
N TRP A 251 7.59 -4.72 4.09
CA TRP A 251 8.94 -4.95 4.59
C TRP A 251 10.00 -4.16 3.81
N PHE A 252 9.98 -4.20 2.47
CA PHE A 252 10.96 -3.48 1.64
C PHE A 252 10.88 -1.97 1.87
N TYR A 253 9.67 -1.42 1.98
CA TYR A 253 9.47 0.00 2.18
C TYR A 253 9.95 0.44 3.56
N CYS A 254 9.63 -0.30 4.63
CA CYS A 254 10.16 -0.02 5.97
C CYS A 254 11.69 -0.01 5.96
N MET A 255 12.32 -1.05 5.39
CA MET A 255 13.77 -1.17 5.33
C MET A 255 14.40 -0.02 4.53
N ASN A 256 13.93 0.24 3.30
CA ASN A 256 14.51 1.26 2.44
C ASN A 256 14.32 2.67 3.02
N ARG A 257 13.15 2.99 3.58
CA ARG A 257 12.93 4.31 4.18
C ARG A 257 13.76 4.53 5.44
N ALA A 258 13.95 3.50 6.27
CA ALA A 258 14.82 3.60 7.43
C ALA A 258 16.29 3.80 7.04
N LEU A 259 16.78 3.09 6.01
CA LEU A 259 18.15 3.25 5.46
C LEU A 259 18.40 4.61 4.80
N ARG A 260 17.35 5.31 4.36
CA ARG A 260 17.48 6.70 3.88
C ARG A 260 17.60 7.69 5.04
N ALA A 261 17.13 7.33 6.22
CA ALA A 261 17.19 8.17 7.41
C ALA A 261 18.48 7.98 8.22
N CYS A 262 19.12 6.80 8.13
CA CYS A 262 20.39 6.48 8.80
C CYS A 262 21.16 5.36 8.07
N ASP A 263 22.46 5.21 8.35
CA ASP A 263 23.32 4.17 7.75
C ASP A 263 23.51 2.92 8.63
N HIS A 264 22.70 2.79 9.69
CA HIS A 264 22.77 1.67 10.64
C HIS A 264 22.64 0.31 9.93
N ARG A 265 23.63 -0.56 10.12
CA ARG A 265 23.72 -1.92 9.53
C ARG A 265 23.49 -1.95 8.01
N PHE A 266 23.86 -0.88 7.28
CA PHE A 266 23.60 -0.73 5.85
C PHE A 266 23.95 -1.96 5.00
N GLY A 267 25.16 -2.52 5.17
CA GLY A 267 25.60 -3.68 4.38
C GLY A 267 24.79 -4.95 4.62
N GLU A 268 24.35 -5.16 5.86
CA GLU A 268 23.51 -6.30 6.22
C GLU A 268 22.08 -6.13 5.71
N ALA A 269 21.50 -4.95 5.91
CA ALA A 269 20.18 -4.58 5.43
C ALA A 269 20.08 -4.69 3.90
N ARG A 270 21.08 -4.16 3.18
CA ARG A 270 21.19 -4.31 1.73
C ARG A 270 21.23 -5.78 1.31
N SER A 271 22.06 -6.59 1.98
CA SER A 271 22.16 -8.02 1.68
C SER A 271 20.84 -8.76 1.93
N ALA A 272 20.10 -8.41 2.99
CA ALA A 272 18.77 -8.96 3.26
C ALA A 272 17.76 -8.59 2.17
N MET A 273 17.71 -7.32 1.76
CA MET A 273 16.87 -6.88 0.64
C MET A 273 17.22 -7.61 -0.66
N GLU A 274 18.50 -7.77 -0.98
CA GLU A 274 18.93 -8.48 -2.19
C GLU A 274 18.52 -9.96 -2.17
N ARG A 275 18.67 -10.65 -1.03
CA ARG A 275 18.23 -12.07 -0.89
C ARG A 275 16.73 -12.21 -1.05
N LEU A 276 15.95 -11.37 -0.37
CA LEU A 276 14.50 -11.45 -0.42
C LEU A 276 13.96 -11.10 -1.81
N ALA A 277 14.52 -10.07 -2.45
CA ALA A 277 14.13 -9.67 -3.80
C ALA A 277 14.36 -10.81 -4.80
N ARG A 278 15.46 -11.55 -4.68
CA ARG A 278 15.75 -12.72 -5.51
C ARG A 278 14.72 -13.83 -5.32
N ARG A 279 14.40 -14.15 -4.07
CA ARG A 279 13.38 -15.15 -3.74
C ARG A 279 12.03 -14.76 -4.34
N LEU A 280 11.61 -13.51 -4.16
CA LEU A 280 10.38 -12.99 -4.76
C LEU A 280 10.41 -13.07 -6.29
N GLY A 281 11.53 -12.69 -6.92
CA GLY A 281 11.74 -12.78 -8.36
C GLY A 281 11.62 -14.21 -8.91
N GLU A 282 12.25 -15.17 -8.23
CA GLU A 282 12.16 -16.60 -8.56
C GLU A 282 10.71 -17.10 -8.45
N TYR A 283 10.03 -16.71 -7.37
CA TYR A 283 8.62 -17.06 -7.15
C TYR A 283 7.73 -16.52 -8.27
N VAL A 284 7.72 -15.21 -8.55
CA VAL A 284 6.78 -14.64 -9.54
C VAL A 284 7.04 -15.11 -10.97
N VAL A 285 8.29 -15.40 -11.33
CA VAL A 285 8.64 -15.93 -12.67
C VAL A 285 8.20 -17.38 -12.81
N SER A 286 8.01 -18.11 -11.71
CA SER A 286 7.51 -19.49 -11.72
C SER A 286 5.99 -19.60 -11.91
N LEU A 287 5.25 -18.51 -11.73
CA LEU A 287 3.79 -18.50 -11.77
C LEU A 287 3.24 -18.59 -13.20
N ASP A 288 2.12 -19.30 -13.32
CA ASP A 288 1.31 -19.32 -14.54
C ASP A 288 0.15 -18.30 -14.41
N PRO A 289 0.14 -17.21 -15.22
CA PRO A 289 -0.92 -16.20 -15.15
C PRO A 289 -2.31 -16.74 -15.52
N GLY A 290 -2.40 -17.90 -16.17
CA GLY A 290 -3.68 -18.51 -16.52
C GLY A 290 -4.36 -19.27 -15.37
N THR A 291 -3.61 -19.65 -14.33
CA THR A 291 -4.10 -20.53 -13.27
C THR A 291 -3.80 -20.05 -11.85
N ASP A 292 -2.85 -19.13 -11.66
CA ASP A 292 -2.52 -18.59 -10.35
C ASP A 292 -3.62 -17.65 -9.83
N ASP A 293 -4.14 -17.96 -8.65
CA ASP A 293 -5.23 -17.20 -8.04
C ASP A 293 -4.79 -15.82 -7.52
N GLY A 294 -3.53 -15.70 -7.08
CA GLY A 294 -2.97 -14.42 -6.63
C GLY A 294 -2.81 -13.42 -7.77
N LEU A 295 -2.45 -13.91 -8.97
CA LEU A 295 -2.42 -13.10 -10.19
C LEU A 295 -3.81 -12.71 -10.71
N ASN A 296 -4.85 -13.45 -10.34
CA ASN A 296 -6.25 -13.11 -10.65
C ASN A 296 -6.85 -12.05 -9.69
N ASP A 297 -6.17 -11.66 -8.62
CA ASP A 297 -6.57 -10.53 -7.77
C ASP A 297 -5.74 -9.29 -8.13
N LEU A 298 -6.38 -8.28 -8.77
CA LEU A 298 -5.67 -7.03 -9.11
C LEU A 298 -5.07 -6.34 -7.89
N HIS A 299 -5.72 -6.45 -6.73
CA HIS A 299 -5.22 -5.82 -5.53
C HIS A 299 -3.91 -6.48 -5.07
N ALA A 300 -3.88 -7.80 -5.04
CA ALA A 300 -2.68 -8.55 -4.65
C ALA A 300 -1.54 -8.36 -5.67
N LEU A 301 -1.86 -8.38 -6.97
CA LEU A 301 -0.91 -8.09 -8.05
C LEU A 301 -0.30 -6.69 -7.91
N PHE A 302 -1.12 -5.69 -7.57
CA PHE A 302 -0.66 -4.33 -7.36
C PHE A 302 0.35 -4.22 -6.22
N GLY A 303 0.07 -4.83 -5.06
CA GLY A 303 1.02 -4.87 -3.93
C GLY A 303 2.37 -5.48 -4.32
N ASN A 304 2.33 -6.56 -5.10
CA ASN A 304 3.54 -7.23 -5.57
C ASN A 304 4.37 -6.35 -6.53
N LEU A 305 3.71 -5.66 -7.48
CA LEU A 305 4.39 -4.73 -8.38
C LEU A 305 4.97 -3.52 -7.64
N CYS A 306 4.32 -3.05 -6.58
CA CYS A 306 4.88 -2.02 -5.69
C CYS A 306 6.17 -2.51 -5.03
N ALA A 307 6.22 -3.75 -4.55
CA ALA A 307 7.42 -4.33 -3.95
C ALA A 307 8.59 -4.31 -4.95
N PHE A 308 8.37 -4.68 -6.20
CA PHE A 308 9.43 -4.61 -7.21
C PHE A 308 9.82 -3.18 -7.61
N ALA A 309 8.88 -2.24 -7.66
CA ALA A 309 9.21 -0.83 -7.88
C ALA A 309 10.10 -0.29 -6.74
N GLU A 310 9.78 -0.64 -5.50
CA GLU A 310 10.56 -0.28 -4.31
C GLU A 310 11.96 -0.91 -4.34
N VAL A 311 12.06 -2.20 -4.69
CA VAL A 311 13.34 -2.89 -4.87
C VAL A 311 14.17 -2.26 -5.98
N GLN A 312 13.57 -1.92 -7.12
CA GLN A 312 14.30 -1.31 -8.25
C GLN A 312 14.90 0.05 -7.87
N GLN A 313 14.23 0.81 -6.99
CA GLN A 313 14.73 2.06 -6.44
C GLN A 313 15.84 1.82 -5.38
N ALA A 314 15.67 0.84 -4.49
CA ALA A 314 16.61 0.53 -3.41
C ALA A 314 17.91 -0.12 -3.90
N LEU A 315 17.82 -0.95 -4.94
CA LEU A 315 18.90 -1.81 -5.43
C LEU A 315 19.07 -1.63 -6.96
N PRO A 316 19.64 -0.49 -7.41
CA PRO A 316 19.80 -0.20 -8.83
C PRO A 316 20.56 -1.31 -9.56
N GLY A 317 20.02 -1.75 -10.69
CA GLY A 317 20.59 -2.81 -11.52
C GLY A 317 20.21 -4.24 -11.11
N LEU A 318 19.54 -4.44 -9.96
CA LEU A 318 19.06 -5.78 -9.58
C LEU A 318 17.85 -6.21 -10.41
N VAL A 319 16.88 -5.32 -10.60
CA VAL A 319 15.62 -5.59 -11.33
C VAL A 319 15.66 -4.97 -12.72
N ILE A 320 15.43 -5.80 -13.74
CA ILE A 320 15.44 -5.42 -15.16
C ILE A 320 14.02 -5.44 -15.71
N THR A 321 13.62 -4.32 -16.31
CA THR A 321 12.34 -4.09 -16.99
C THR A 321 12.56 -3.24 -18.23
N ASP A 322 11.65 -3.28 -19.22
CA ASP A 322 11.80 -2.46 -20.44
C ASP A 322 11.63 -0.96 -20.18
N ARG A 323 10.88 -0.62 -19.12
CA ARG A 323 10.73 0.74 -18.60
C ARG A 323 10.96 0.70 -17.10
N PRO A 324 11.64 1.69 -16.50
CA PRO A 324 11.72 1.79 -15.05
C PRO A 324 10.32 1.77 -14.42
N LEU A 325 10.16 0.95 -13.41
CA LEU A 325 8.93 0.89 -12.61
C LEU A 325 8.79 2.21 -11.84
N LYS A 326 7.55 2.66 -11.72
CA LYS A 326 7.21 3.89 -11.01
C LYS A 326 6.63 3.53 -9.65
N LEU A 327 7.23 4.05 -8.59
CA LEU A 327 6.65 3.90 -7.26
C LEU A 327 5.47 4.85 -7.10
N VAL A 328 4.31 4.27 -6.82
CA VAL A 328 3.06 5.01 -6.60
C VAL A 328 3.13 5.91 -5.35
N LEU A 329 3.79 5.41 -4.31
CA LEU A 329 4.00 6.08 -3.03
C LEU A 329 4.94 7.29 -3.11
N ASP A 330 5.64 7.51 -4.23
CA ASP A 330 6.42 8.74 -4.45
C ASP A 330 5.51 9.93 -4.84
N ARG A 331 4.27 9.67 -5.29
CA ARG A 331 3.31 10.71 -5.71
C ARG A 331 2.21 10.96 -4.68
N ARG A 332 1.81 9.94 -3.92
CA ARG A 332 0.66 10.03 -3.00
C ARG A 332 0.82 9.13 -1.77
N PRO A 333 0.16 9.48 -0.65
CA PRO A 333 0.35 8.80 0.62
C PRO A 333 -0.59 7.60 0.80
N PHE A 334 -0.87 6.77 -0.21
CA PHE A 334 -1.70 5.57 -0.02
C PHE A 334 -1.60 4.56 -1.17
N ILE A 335 -1.78 3.28 -0.85
CA ILE A 335 -1.92 2.13 -1.77
C ILE A 335 -2.89 1.09 -1.23
#